data_AF-A0A1J3J8D7-F1
#
_entry.id   AF-A0A1J3J8D7-F1
#
_cell.length_a   1.000
_cell.length_b   1.000
_cell.length_c   1.000
_cell.angle_alpha   90.00
_cell.angle_beta   90.00
_cell.angle_gamma   90.00
#
_symmetry.space_group_name_H-M   'P 1'
#
loop_
_entity.id
_entity.type
_entity.pdbx_description
1 polymer ?
#
loop_
_entity_poly.entity_id
_entity_poly.type
_entity_poly.pdbx_seq_one_letter_code
_entity_poly.pdbx_strand_id
1 'polypeptide(L)' 'QEDPADRPTLPAITLMLASNTITLPLPQQPGFFFQSRPDQDFVAEGLESRSMARSVNCSVNDASITALEPR' A
#
# COMPACT_ATOMS: atom_id res chain seq x y z
N GLN A 1 -8.95 0.20 8.11
CA GLN A 1 -10.26 0.72 8.55
C GLN A 1 -10.94 1.36 7.35
N GLU A 2 -11.85 0.60 6.75
CA GLU A 2 -12.64 1.06 5.59
C GLU A 2 -13.51 2.25 5.97
N ASP A 3 -14.23 2.12 7.09
CA ASP A 3 -15.00 3.22 7.65
C ASP A 3 -14.05 4.34 8.12
N PRO A 4 -14.22 5.58 7.63
CA PRO A 4 -13.51 6.74 8.16
C PRO A 4 -13.70 6.95 9.66
N ALA A 5 -14.85 6.57 10.22
CA ALA A 5 -15.15 6.72 11.64
C ALA A 5 -14.27 5.83 12.54
N ASP A 6 -13.78 4.71 12.01
CA ASP A 6 -12.92 3.79 12.74
C ASP A 6 -11.44 4.22 12.74
N ARG A 7 -11.08 5.28 12.01
CA ARG A 7 -9.70 5.77 11.96
C ARG A 7 -9.38 6.56 13.23
N PRO A 8 -8.26 6.27 13.92
CA PRO A 8 -7.85 7.06 15.06
C PRO A 8 -7.54 8.50 14.63
N THR A 9 -7.84 9.45 15.51
CA THR A 9 -7.52 10.86 15.30
C THR A 9 -6.00 11.09 15.37
N LEU A 10 -5.48 12.17 14.78
CA LEU A 10 -4.05 12.49 14.84
C LEU A 10 -3.49 12.53 16.28
N PRO A 11 -4.16 13.16 17.27
CA PRO A 11 -3.69 13.12 18.66
C PRO A 11 -3.62 11.70 19.23
N ALA A 12 -4.59 10.84 18.91
CA ALA A 12 -4.59 9.44 19.34
C ALA A 12 -3.41 8.68 18.71
N ILE A 13 -3.12 8.91 17.43
CA ILE A 13 -1.95 8.33 16.76
C ILE A 13 -0.65 8.77 17.44
N THR A 14 -0.48 10.07 17.72
CA THR A 14 0.71 10.57 18.41
C THR A 14 0.88 9.93 19.79
N LEU A 15 -0.21 9.80 20.56
CA LEU A 15 -0.18 9.14 21.86
C LEU A 15 0.20 7.66 21.75
N MET A 16 -0.40 6.93 20.81
CA MET A 16 -0.11 5.52 20.54
C MET A 16 1.36 5.30 20.14
N LEU A 17 1.93 6.20 19.35
CA LEU A 17 3.33 6.10 18.89
C LEU A 17 4.35 6.58 19.93
N ALA A 18 3.98 7.54 20.77
CA ALA A 18 4.87 8.09 21.79
C ALA A 18 4.90 7.27 23.08
N SER A 19 3.89 6.42 23.32
CA SER A 19 3.79 5.60 24.52
C SER A 19 4.24 4.17 24.29
N ASN A 20 5.24 3.73 25.04
CA ASN A 20 5.73 2.35 25.02
C ASN A 20 4.84 1.37 25.82
N THR A 21 3.81 1.88 26.52
CA THR A 21 2.91 1.07 27.35
C THR A 21 1.57 0.80 26.69
N ILE A 22 1.30 1.44 25.54
CA ILE A 22 0.06 1.23 24.80
C ILE A 22 0.19 -0.03 23.95
N THR A 23 -0.76 -0.95 24.10
CA THR A 23 -0.89 -2.10 23.21
C THR A 23 -1.58 -1.65 21.91
N LEU A 24 -0.87 -1.74 20.80
CA LEU A 24 -1.42 -1.42 19.48
C LEU A 24 -2.39 -2.53 19.03
N PRO A 25 -3.55 -2.17 18.46
CA PRO A 25 -4.49 -3.16 17.92
C PRO A 25 -3.87 -3.88 16.72
N LEU A 26 -4.29 -5.13 16.50
CA LEU A 26 -3.89 -5.87 15.31
C LEU A 26 -4.39 -5.15 14.05
N PRO A 27 -3.53 -4.91 13.03
CA PRO A 27 -3.96 -4.28 11.81
C PRO A 27 -5.00 -5.15 11.09
N GLN A 28 -6.10 -4.54 10.70
CA GLN A 28 -7.09 -5.16 9.83
C GLN A 28 -6.59 -5.19 8.38
N GLN A 29 -7.18 -6.05 7.55
CA GLN A 29 -6.92 -6.05 6.12
C GLN A 29 -7.16 -4.64 5.55
N PRO A 30 -6.28 -4.14 4.67
CA PRO A 30 -6.52 -2.88 3.99
C PRO A 30 -7.88 -2.92 3.28
N GLY A 31 -8.64 -1.84 3.36
CA GLY A 31 -9.94 -1.71 2.65
C GLY A 31 -9.83 -1.75 1.12
N PHE A 32 -8.61 -1.88 0.63
CA PHE A 32 -8.33 -2.12 -0.75
C PHE A 32 -7.06 -2.97 -0.84
N PHE A 33 -7.19 -4.20 -1.32
CA PHE A 33 -6.07 -5.11 -1.57
C PHE A 33 -6.10 -5.55 -3.03
N PHE A 34 -5.05 -5.26 -3.79
CA PHE A 34 -4.86 -5.85 -5.11
C PHE A 34 -4.48 -7.31 -4.91
N GLN A 35 -5.42 -8.22 -5.14
CA GLN A 35 -5.14 -9.65 -5.11
C GLN A 35 -4.24 -10.00 -6.31
N SER A 36 -2.93 -10.08 -6.10
CA SER A 36 -2.10 -10.88 -6.99
C SER A 36 -2.57 -12.32 -6.84
N ARG A 37 -3.17 -12.86 -7.90
CA ARG A 37 -3.77 -14.20 -7.91
C ARG A 37 -2.74 -15.22 -7.38
N PRO A 38 -3.07 -16.06 -6.38
CA PRO A 38 -2.16 -17.12 -5.98
C PRO A 38 -2.20 -18.23 -7.04
N ASP A 39 -1.00 -18.49 -7.57
CA ASP A 39 -0.48 -19.71 -8.16
C ASP A 39 -1.24 -20.40 -9.31
N GLN A 40 -0.61 -20.41 -10.48
CA GLN A 40 -0.66 -21.56 -11.39
C GLN A 40 0.76 -21.78 -11.89
N ASP A 41 1.42 -22.70 -11.20
CA ASP A 41 2.44 -23.63 -11.68
C ASP A 41 3.81 -23.06 -12.02
N PHE A 42 4.77 -23.40 -11.16
CA PHE A 42 6.19 -23.51 -11.46
C PHE A 42 6.41 -24.17 -12.84
N VAL A 43 6.87 -23.40 -13.82
CA VAL A 43 7.83 -23.91 -14.81
C VAL A 43 8.84 -22.81 -15.11
N ALA A 44 10.09 -23.18 -14.90
CA ALA A 44 11.27 -22.40 -15.19
C ALA A 44 11.38 -22.07 -16.70
N GLU A 45 12.34 -21.19 -17.00
CA GLU A 45 12.87 -20.82 -18.32
C GLU A 45 12.24 -19.59 -18.98
N GLY A 46 13.04 -18.53 -19.09
CA GLY A 46 12.83 -17.46 -20.07
C GLY A 46 12.61 -16.09 -19.47
N LEU A 47 13.69 -15.34 -19.27
CA LEU A 47 13.68 -13.89 -19.21
C LEU A 47 13.11 -13.36 -20.53
N GLU A 48 11.82 -13.03 -20.57
CA GLU A 48 11.26 -12.17 -21.61
C GLU A 48 10.21 -11.27 -20.97
N SER A 49 10.40 -9.96 -21.17
CA SER A 49 9.60 -8.85 -20.68
C SER A 49 8.11 -9.03 -21.00
N ARG A 50 7.39 -9.79 -20.17
CA ARG A 50 5.95 -9.94 -20.30
C ARG A 50 5.32 -8.70 -19.68
N SER A 51 5.13 -7.71 -20.57
CA SER A 51 4.15 -6.61 -20.57
C SER A 51 3.17 -6.70 -19.40
N MET A 52 2.95 -5.57 -18.70
CA MET A 52 1.97 -5.30 -17.64
C MET A 52 0.62 -6.02 -17.83
N ALA A 53 0.64 -7.34 -17.71
CA ALA A 53 -0.39 -8.19 -18.24
C ALA A 53 -1.47 -8.25 -17.18
N ARG A 54 -2.44 -7.34 -17.40
CA ARG A 54 -3.75 -7.23 -16.79
C ARG A 54 -3.78 -6.23 -15.63
N SER A 55 -3.78 -4.96 -16.09
CA SER A 55 -4.41 -3.79 -15.47
C SER A 55 -4.70 -3.96 -13.99
N VAL A 56 -3.71 -3.60 -13.18
CA VAL A 56 -3.98 -3.17 -11.81
C VAL A 56 -4.97 -2.01 -11.93
N ASN A 57 -6.19 -2.16 -11.40
CA ASN A 57 -7.19 -1.08 -11.36
C ASN A 57 -6.77 -0.01 -10.33
N CYS A 58 -5.63 0.63 -10.55
CA CYS A 58 -5.16 1.76 -9.77
C CYS A 58 -5.49 3.06 -10.49
N SER A 59 -5.86 4.09 -9.72
CA SER A 59 -5.93 5.44 -10.25
C SER A 59 -4.50 5.95 -10.46
N VAL A 60 -4.19 6.38 -11.68
CA VAL A 60 -2.95 7.12 -11.96
C VAL A 60 -3.22 8.59 -11.63
N ASN A 61 -2.48 9.13 -10.66
CA ASN A 61 -2.55 10.55 -10.34
C ASN A 61 -1.71 11.35 -11.35
N ASP A 62 -2.34 12.28 -12.07
CA ASP A 62 -1.73 13.08 -13.14
C ASP A 62 -0.98 14.31 -12.59
N ALA A 63 -0.10 14.09 -11.61
CA ALA A 63 0.73 15.16 -11.04
C ALA A 63 2.10 15.22 -11.74
N SER A 64 2.51 16.43 -12.09
CA SER A 64 3.86 16.71 -12.58
C SER A 64 4.84 16.89 -11.41
N ILE A 65 6.05 16.33 -11.53
CA ILE A 65 7.14 16.55 -10.58
C ILE A 65 8.01 17.72 -11.05
N THR A 66 8.42 18.59 -10.12
CA THR A 66 9.38 19.67 -10.43
C THR A 66 10.81 19.14 -10.33
N ALA A 67 11.67 19.44 -11.31
CA ALA A 67 13.08 19.10 -11.26
C ALA A 67 13.82 20.02 -10.27
N LEU A 68 14.69 19.45 -9.44
CA LEU A 68 15.55 20.20 -8.52
C LEU A 68 16.95 20.37 -9.13
N GLU A 69 17.55 21.56 -8.97
CA GLU A 69 18.94 21.81 -9.35
C GLU A 69 19.89 21.66 -8.14
N PRO A 70 21.07 21.03 -8.32
CA PRO A 70 22.10 20.95 -7.29
C PRO A 70 22.59 22.35 -6.89
N ARG A 71 22.91 22.51 -5.60
CA ARG A 71 23.62 23.69 -5.07
C ARG A 71 25.13 23.50 -5.10
#